data_AF-A0A101PBY8-F1
#
_entry.id   AF-A0A101PBY8-F1
#
_cell.length_a   1.000
_cell.length_b   1.000
_cell.length_c   1.000
_cell.angle_alpha   90.00
_cell.angle_beta   90.00
_cell.angle_gamma   90.00
#
_symmetry.space_group_name_H-M   'P 1'
#
loop_
_entity.id
_entity.type
_entity.pdbx_description
1 polymer ?
#
loop_
_entity_poly.entity_id
_entity_poly.type
_entity_poly.pdbx_seq_one_letter_code
_entity_poly.pdbx_strand_id
1 'polypeptide(L)'
;MAPIIESAEDVLAHLETSEDDCYDALPTTLALAKWRCLTNPTAGEFPTWEAWVTAMQVGCGLFAAGTAAEGPVPCRVGSTGEVKHLPATGPQVYLHAGNWLTSFYLAVICRDNDRVNQLAQVPVSFLRASGAEFDEYIYAWVETLQNLWFGRQETWDTLATAINGTDPEAEAARIAGPELMLKILYPPLELCHRYLSRETEQFNAALVDALTWHKEYWTANEARSLSGDGLVALAPLAIACMAYDADMPIDVESEYIPRALLRRSWVGEYAT
;
A
#
# COMPACT_ATOMS: atom_id res chain seq x y z
N MET A 1 14.56 4.83 16.33
CA MET A 1 15.00 4.52 14.95
C MET A 1 15.96 3.35 14.87
N ALA A 2 17.09 3.32 15.60
CA ALA A 2 18.07 2.22 15.49
C ALA A 2 17.48 0.79 15.56
N PRO A 3 16.58 0.45 16.52
CA PRO A 3 15.99 -0.89 16.56
C PRO A 3 15.15 -1.27 15.33
N ILE A 4 14.48 -0.29 14.70
CA ILE A 4 13.65 -0.51 13.51
C ILE A 4 14.54 -0.72 12.27
N ILE A 5 15.68 -0.02 12.22
CA ILE A 5 16.67 -0.19 11.16
C ILE A 5 17.31 -1.57 11.26
N GLU A 6 17.78 -1.95 12.46
CA GLU A 6 18.37 -3.27 12.71
C GLU A 6 17.40 -4.41 12.38
N SER A 7 16.12 -4.28 12.77
CA SER A 7 15.09 -5.27 12.43
C SER A 7 14.86 -5.38 10.91
N ALA A 8 14.84 -4.26 10.19
CA ALA A 8 14.68 -4.31 8.73
C ALA A 8 15.91 -4.93 8.04
N GLU A 9 17.13 -4.61 8.50
CA GLU A 9 18.36 -5.19 7.98
C GLU A 9 18.42 -6.70 8.21
N ASP A 10 18.02 -7.17 9.40
CA ASP A 10 18.01 -8.59 9.76
C ASP A 10 17.04 -9.41 8.90
N VAL A 11 15.80 -8.92 8.74
CA VAL A 11 14.78 -9.59 7.92
C VAL A 11 15.20 -9.63 6.44
N LEU A 12 15.78 -8.53 5.92
CA LEU A 12 16.28 -8.49 4.54
C LEU A 12 17.48 -9.41 4.31
N ALA A 13 18.32 -9.65 5.32
CA ALA A 13 19.46 -10.54 5.22
C ALA A 13 19.05 -12.00 5.01
N HIS A 14 17.89 -12.41 5.56
CA HIS A 14 17.42 -13.80 5.57
C HIS A 14 16.25 -14.09 4.61
N LEU A 15 15.89 -13.11 3.77
CA LEU A 15 14.75 -13.19 2.84
C LEU A 15 14.79 -14.38 1.87
N GLU A 16 15.98 -14.89 1.53
CA GLU A 16 16.13 -16.06 0.63
C GLU A 16 15.98 -17.41 1.35
N THR A 17 16.09 -17.42 2.68
CA THR A 17 16.32 -18.64 3.47
C THR A 17 15.29 -18.90 4.55
N SER A 18 14.45 -17.92 4.88
CA SER A 18 13.54 -17.97 6.03
C SER A 18 12.13 -17.52 5.63
N GLU A 19 11.16 -18.41 5.86
CA GLU A 19 9.74 -18.14 5.62
C GLU A 19 9.18 -17.10 6.60
N ASP A 20 9.63 -17.16 7.87
CA ASP A 20 9.26 -16.19 8.90
C ASP A 20 9.77 -14.78 8.51
N ASP A 21 10.98 -14.67 7.97
CA ASP A 21 11.49 -13.39 7.49
C ASP A 21 10.72 -12.91 6.24
N CYS A 22 10.32 -13.81 5.34
CA CYS A 22 9.42 -13.44 4.22
C CYS A 22 8.08 -12.90 4.72
N TYR A 23 7.53 -13.48 5.79
CA TYR A 23 6.30 -13.03 6.44
C TYR A 23 6.45 -11.62 7.01
N ASP A 24 7.57 -11.35 7.69
CA ASP A 24 7.83 -10.07 8.37
C ASP A 24 8.44 -8.98 7.46
N ALA A 25 8.91 -9.31 6.27
CA ALA A 25 9.68 -8.39 5.42
C ALA A 25 8.89 -7.14 4.99
N LEU A 26 7.68 -7.32 4.45
CA LEU A 26 6.84 -6.19 4.03
C LEU A 26 6.44 -5.29 5.22
N PRO A 27 5.87 -5.82 6.33
CA PRO A 27 5.48 -4.95 7.46
C PRO A 27 6.69 -4.25 8.09
N THR A 28 7.83 -4.92 8.23
CA THR A 28 9.04 -4.35 8.84
C THR A 28 9.64 -3.23 7.99
N THR A 29 9.77 -3.45 6.68
CA THR A 29 10.32 -2.43 5.76
C THR A 29 9.37 -1.24 5.59
N LEU A 30 8.05 -1.48 5.54
CA LEU A 30 7.05 -0.41 5.54
C LEU A 30 7.09 0.40 6.84
N ALA A 31 7.22 -0.27 7.99
CA ALA A 31 7.35 0.40 9.28
C ALA A 31 8.56 1.34 9.27
N LEU A 32 9.73 0.88 8.80
CA LEU A 32 10.91 1.73 8.64
C LEU A 32 10.63 2.95 7.75
N ALA A 33 9.97 2.76 6.60
CA ALA A 33 9.62 3.85 5.69
C ALA A 33 8.71 4.90 6.33
N LYS A 34 7.69 4.47 7.07
CA LYS A 34 6.79 5.36 7.82
C LYS A 34 7.51 6.08 8.96
N TRP A 35 8.33 5.37 9.73
CA TRP A 35 9.10 5.95 10.83
C TRP A 35 10.12 7.00 10.36
N ARG A 36 10.70 6.84 9.16
CA ARG A 36 11.53 7.88 8.54
C ARG A 36 10.77 9.18 8.28
N CYS A 37 9.45 9.14 8.08
CA CYS A 37 8.63 10.34 7.92
C CYS A 37 8.43 11.11 9.24
N LEU A 38 8.62 10.49 10.41
CA LEU A 38 8.54 11.21 11.69
C LEU A 38 9.65 12.28 11.83
N THR A 39 10.87 11.95 11.42
CA THR A 39 12.02 12.89 11.46
C THR A 39 12.19 13.66 10.16
N ASN A 40 11.50 13.25 9.09
CA ASN A 40 11.50 13.89 7.78
C ASN A 40 10.06 13.94 7.21
N PRO A 41 9.21 14.85 7.71
CA PRO A 41 7.77 14.87 7.40
C PRO A 41 7.46 15.18 5.94
N THR A 42 8.40 15.78 5.21
CA THR A 42 8.24 16.03 3.78
C THR A 42 8.68 14.86 2.91
N ALA A 43 9.37 13.86 3.49
CA ALA A 43 10.08 12.79 2.78
C ALA A 43 11.11 13.28 1.75
N GLY A 44 11.70 14.46 1.99
CA GLY A 44 12.62 15.13 1.08
C GLY A 44 14.08 14.71 1.21
N GLU A 45 14.39 13.63 1.94
CA GLU A 45 15.76 13.12 2.12
C GLU A 45 15.87 11.72 1.52
N PHE A 46 17.04 11.44 0.94
CA PHE A 46 17.30 10.18 0.25
C PHE A 46 17.06 8.95 1.13
N PRO A 47 17.52 8.87 2.40
CA PRO A 47 17.28 7.69 3.24
C PRO A 47 15.80 7.43 3.54
N THR A 48 14.95 8.47 3.51
CA THR A 48 13.51 8.29 3.61
C THR A 48 12.99 7.65 2.34
N TRP A 49 13.31 8.23 1.18
CA TRP A 49 12.86 7.70 -0.11
C TRP A 49 13.38 6.29 -0.40
N GLU A 50 14.63 5.98 -0.06
CA GLU A 50 15.19 4.63 -0.16
C GLU A 50 14.37 3.62 0.64
N ALA A 51 13.94 3.95 1.85
CA ALA A 51 13.11 3.05 2.65
C ALA A 51 11.76 2.76 1.99
N TRP A 52 11.15 3.75 1.32
CA TRP A 52 9.91 3.56 0.55
C TRP A 52 10.12 2.64 -0.66
N VAL A 53 11.23 2.84 -1.40
CA VAL A 53 11.60 1.97 -2.52
C VAL A 53 11.90 0.55 -2.06
N THR A 54 12.63 0.37 -0.96
CA THR A 54 12.89 -0.97 -0.39
C THR A 54 11.60 -1.69 -0.02
N ALA A 55 10.68 -1.02 0.69
CA ALA A 55 9.38 -1.62 1.05
C ALA A 55 8.57 -2.01 -0.19
N MET A 56 8.55 -1.14 -1.20
CA MET A 56 7.91 -1.39 -2.49
C MET A 56 8.51 -2.63 -3.18
N GLN A 57 9.84 -2.68 -3.29
CA GLN A 57 10.54 -3.76 -3.97
C GLN A 57 10.31 -5.11 -3.29
N VAL A 58 10.36 -5.14 -1.95
CA VAL A 58 10.10 -6.35 -1.15
C VAL A 58 8.68 -6.85 -1.34
N GLY A 59 7.67 -5.98 -1.16
CA GLY A 59 6.26 -6.38 -1.34
C GLY A 59 5.97 -6.92 -2.73
N CYS A 60 6.44 -6.21 -3.77
CA CYS A 60 6.29 -6.66 -5.15
C CYS A 60 7.05 -7.96 -5.44
N GLY A 61 8.26 -8.10 -4.91
CA GLY A 61 9.10 -9.29 -5.06
C GLY A 61 8.48 -10.53 -4.45
N LEU A 62 7.87 -10.42 -3.26
CA LEU A 62 7.16 -11.53 -2.61
C LEU A 62 5.96 -12.01 -3.45
N PHE A 63 5.17 -11.10 -4.03
CA PHE A 63 4.08 -11.48 -4.95
C PHE A 63 4.59 -12.07 -6.26
N ALA A 64 5.68 -11.56 -6.82
CA ALA A 64 6.32 -12.13 -8.00
C ALA A 64 6.81 -13.56 -7.73
N ALA A 65 7.44 -13.80 -6.57
CA ALA A 65 7.88 -15.12 -6.12
C ALA A 65 6.70 -16.09 -5.90
N GLY A 66 5.63 -15.62 -5.25
CA GLY A 66 4.45 -16.45 -4.99
C GLY A 66 3.67 -16.83 -6.25
N THR A 67 3.64 -15.97 -7.27
CA THR A 67 2.92 -16.23 -8.53
C THR A 67 3.76 -16.89 -9.62
N ALA A 68 5.07 -17.00 -9.43
CA ALA A 68 5.95 -17.64 -10.40
C ALA A 68 5.74 -19.16 -10.46
N ALA A 69 5.77 -19.70 -11.68
CA ALA A 69 5.71 -21.15 -11.91
C ALA A 69 7.02 -21.86 -11.54
N GLU A 70 8.15 -21.16 -11.70
CA GLU A 70 9.49 -21.67 -11.45
C GLU A 70 10.31 -20.60 -10.72
N GLY A 71 11.26 -21.03 -9.89
CA GLY A 71 12.18 -20.16 -9.17
C GLY A 71 13.65 -20.53 -9.44
N PRO A 72 14.59 -19.72 -8.93
CA PRO A 72 14.35 -18.54 -8.10
C PRO A 72 13.97 -17.29 -8.91
N VAL A 73 13.17 -16.42 -8.29
CA VAL A 73 12.72 -15.14 -8.86
C VAL A 73 13.64 -14.01 -8.37
N PRO A 74 14.23 -13.20 -9.26
CA PRO A 74 15.06 -12.08 -8.86
C PRO A 74 14.22 -10.98 -8.22
N CYS A 75 14.60 -10.57 -7.02
CA CYS A 75 14.02 -9.47 -6.25
C CYS A 75 15.11 -8.46 -5.93
N ARG A 76 15.05 -7.29 -6.56
CA ARG A 76 15.94 -6.16 -6.23
C ARG A 76 15.62 -5.66 -4.82
N VAL A 77 16.61 -5.32 -4.01
CA VAL A 77 16.43 -4.79 -2.66
C VAL A 77 17.33 -3.57 -2.46
N GLY A 78 16.76 -2.47 -1.99
CA GLY A 78 17.46 -1.21 -1.72
C GLY A 78 17.87 -0.44 -2.97
N SER A 79 18.66 0.62 -2.74
CA SER A 79 19.17 1.50 -3.80
C SER A 79 20.50 1.04 -4.40
N THR A 80 21.22 0.14 -3.72
CA THR A 80 22.56 -0.35 -4.10
C THR A 80 22.55 -1.33 -5.26
N GLY A 81 21.37 -1.83 -5.65
CA GLY A 81 21.20 -2.81 -6.72
C GLY A 81 21.46 -4.25 -6.30
N GLU A 82 21.43 -4.54 -5.00
CA GLU A 82 21.40 -5.91 -4.51
C GLU A 82 20.20 -6.66 -5.10
N VAL A 83 20.41 -7.92 -5.50
CA VAL A 83 19.36 -8.80 -6.03
C VAL A 83 19.35 -10.08 -5.20
N LYS A 84 18.25 -10.30 -4.48
CA LYS A 84 17.90 -11.54 -3.81
C LYS A 84 17.20 -12.49 -4.78
N HIS A 85 17.31 -13.79 -4.57
CA HIS A 85 16.77 -14.86 -5.40
C HIS A 85 15.73 -15.64 -4.60
N LEU A 86 14.48 -15.15 -4.64
CA LEU A 86 13.40 -15.71 -3.83
C LEU A 86 12.92 -17.04 -4.41
N PRO A 87 12.65 -18.06 -3.58
CA PRO A 87 12.06 -19.30 -4.06
C PRO A 87 10.65 -19.06 -4.60
N ALA A 88 10.23 -19.84 -5.60
CA ALA A 88 8.82 -19.86 -5.99
C ALA A 88 8.01 -20.60 -4.91
N THR A 89 7.10 -19.89 -4.23
CA THR A 89 6.45 -20.38 -3.01
C THR A 89 4.99 -20.79 -3.20
N GLY A 90 4.33 -20.33 -4.26
CA GLY A 90 2.86 -20.42 -4.38
C GLY A 90 2.14 -19.48 -3.40
N PRO A 91 0.82 -19.69 -3.16
CA PRO A 91 0.09 -18.95 -2.14
C PRO A 91 0.70 -19.17 -0.76
N GLN A 92 0.87 -18.09 0.00
CA GLN A 92 1.41 -18.08 1.36
C GLN A 92 0.55 -17.21 2.25
N VAL A 93 0.61 -17.41 3.57
CA VAL A 93 -0.21 -16.66 4.54
C VAL A 93 0.04 -15.15 4.49
N TYR A 94 1.24 -14.71 4.12
CA TYR A 94 1.59 -13.29 3.94
C TYR A 94 1.25 -12.73 2.54
N LEU A 95 0.80 -13.57 1.60
CA LEU A 95 0.43 -13.18 0.22
C LEU A 95 -1.08 -13.02 0.06
N HIS A 96 -1.69 -12.33 1.02
CA HIS A 96 -3.13 -12.10 1.07
C HIS A 96 -3.54 -10.71 0.54
N ALA A 97 -4.85 -10.44 0.45
CA ALA A 97 -5.38 -9.20 -0.12
C ALA A 97 -4.88 -7.91 0.58
N GLY A 98 -4.74 -7.90 1.91
CA GLY A 98 -4.18 -6.75 2.63
C GLY A 98 -2.75 -6.37 2.20
N ASN A 99 -1.84 -7.34 2.12
CA ASN A 99 -0.46 -7.12 1.68
C ASN A 99 -0.37 -6.82 0.17
N TRP A 100 -1.30 -7.34 -0.62
CA TRP A 100 -1.43 -6.93 -2.02
C TRP A 100 -1.77 -5.45 -2.13
N LEU A 101 -2.75 -4.94 -1.37
CA LEU A 101 -3.10 -3.52 -1.36
C LEU A 101 -1.91 -2.67 -0.91
N THR A 102 -1.24 -3.06 0.17
CA THR A 102 -0.03 -2.39 0.64
C THR A 102 1.04 -2.30 -0.44
N SER A 103 1.32 -3.42 -1.13
CA SER A 103 2.33 -3.48 -2.19
C SER A 103 1.91 -2.64 -3.41
N PHE A 104 0.64 -2.65 -3.77
CA PHE A 104 0.09 -1.85 -4.87
C PHE A 104 0.21 -0.36 -4.57
N TYR A 105 -0.16 0.08 -3.36
CA TYR A 105 -0.02 1.46 -2.93
C TYR A 105 1.44 1.91 -2.93
N LEU A 106 2.36 1.06 -2.45
CA LEU A 106 3.79 1.35 -2.47
C LEU A 106 4.32 1.51 -3.91
N ALA A 107 3.93 0.64 -4.83
CA ALA A 107 4.31 0.73 -6.24
C ALA A 107 3.75 2.01 -6.90
N VAL A 108 2.50 2.38 -6.61
CA VAL A 108 1.89 3.64 -7.05
C VAL A 108 2.62 4.85 -6.49
N ILE A 109 2.93 4.86 -5.19
CA ILE A 109 3.68 5.96 -4.54
C ILE A 109 5.10 6.06 -5.11
N CYS A 110 5.73 4.95 -5.46
CA CYS A 110 7.05 4.96 -6.06
C CYS A 110 7.05 5.21 -7.59
N ARG A 111 5.87 5.21 -8.23
CA ARG A 111 5.66 5.32 -9.68
C ARG A 111 6.36 4.21 -10.47
N ASP A 112 6.45 3.02 -9.88
CA ASP A 112 6.99 1.85 -10.56
C ASP A 112 5.87 1.13 -11.32
N ASN A 113 5.59 1.62 -12.53
CA ASN A 113 4.49 1.12 -13.36
C ASN A 113 4.65 -0.36 -13.75
N ASP A 114 5.89 -0.86 -13.87
CA ASP A 114 6.13 -2.26 -14.20
C ASP A 114 5.68 -3.16 -13.05
N ARG A 115 5.96 -2.76 -11.80
CA ARG A 115 5.49 -3.48 -10.62
C ARG A 115 4.00 -3.32 -10.35
N VAL A 116 3.43 -2.13 -10.60
CA VAL A 116 1.96 -1.96 -10.58
C VAL A 116 1.32 -2.93 -11.58
N ASN A 117 1.87 -3.03 -12.79
CA ASN A 117 1.39 -3.96 -13.80
C ASN A 117 1.52 -5.43 -13.41
N GLN A 118 2.62 -5.83 -12.76
CA GLN A 118 2.79 -7.20 -12.24
C GLN A 118 1.77 -7.50 -11.14
N LEU A 119 1.61 -6.62 -10.17
CA LEU A 119 0.63 -6.78 -9.09
C LEU A 119 -0.80 -6.83 -9.62
N ALA A 120 -1.13 -6.01 -10.62
CA ALA A 120 -2.45 -5.99 -11.25
C ALA A 120 -2.82 -7.33 -11.93
N GLN A 121 -1.84 -8.17 -12.25
CA GLN A 121 -2.06 -9.51 -12.83
C GLN A 121 -2.23 -10.62 -11.80
N VAL A 122 -1.97 -10.37 -10.51
CA VAL A 122 -2.13 -11.37 -9.45
C VAL A 122 -3.61 -11.75 -9.33
N PRO A 123 -4.00 -13.03 -9.54
CA PRO A 123 -5.40 -13.41 -9.49
C PRO A 123 -5.99 -13.24 -8.08
N VAL A 124 -7.23 -12.75 -7.97
CA VAL A 124 -7.93 -12.69 -6.68
C VAL A 124 -8.06 -14.08 -6.04
N SER A 125 -8.21 -15.14 -6.83
CA SER A 125 -8.21 -16.52 -6.36
C SER A 125 -6.89 -16.93 -5.70
N PHE A 126 -5.76 -16.39 -6.14
CA PHE A 126 -4.46 -16.59 -5.50
C PHE A 126 -4.43 -15.95 -4.10
N LEU A 127 -4.94 -14.71 -3.98
CA LEU A 127 -5.02 -14.00 -2.70
C LEU A 127 -5.92 -14.74 -1.70
N ARG A 128 -7.05 -15.29 -2.17
CA ARG A 128 -7.96 -16.11 -1.35
C ARG A 128 -7.33 -17.44 -0.92
N ALA A 129 -6.41 -17.98 -1.72
CA ALA A 129 -5.70 -19.21 -1.39
C ALA A 129 -4.62 -19.04 -0.30
N SER A 130 -4.33 -17.81 0.15
CA SER A 130 -3.42 -17.54 1.27
C SER A 130 -3.87 -18.15 2.61
N GLY A 131 -5.16 -18.44 2.77
CA GLY A 131 -5.75 -18.91 4.02
C GLY A 131 -6.06 -17.80 5.04
N ALA A 132 -5.78 -16.53 4.72
CA ALA A 132 -6.14 -15.40 5.56
C ALA A 132 -7.61 -14.98 5.34
N GLU A 133 -8.32 -14.70 6.43
CA GLU A 133 -9.73 -14.30 6.41
C GLU A 133 -9.87 -12.76 6.32
N PHE A 134 -10.69 -12.28 5.38
CA PHE A 134 -10.99 -10.86 5.19
C PHE A 134 -12.47 -10.66 4.87
N ASP A 135 -12.98 -9.46 5.18
CA ASP A 135 -14.29 -9.03 4.69
C ASP A 135 -14.30 -8.95 3.16
N GLU A 136 -15.42 -9.32 2.53
CA GLU A 136 -15.50 -9.49 1.07
C GLU A 136 -15.23 -8.19 0.28
N TYR A 137 -15.44 -7.01 0.88
CA TYR A 137 -15.17 -5.72 0.24
C TYR A 137 -13.73 -5.61 -0.24
N ILE A 138 -12.76 -6.23 0.46
CA ILE A 138 -11.34 -6.08 0.13
C ILE A 138 -11.04 -6.67 -1.24
N TYR A 139 -11.70 -7.77 -1.61
CA TYR A 139 -11.46 -8.44 -2.88
C TYR A 139 -12.09 -7.64 -4.03
N ALA A 140 -13.28 -7.08 -3.82
CA ALA A 140 -13.88 -6.13 -4.77
C ALA A 140 -13.01 -4.87 -4.94
N TRP A 141 -12.37 -4.42 -3.87
CA TRP A 141 -11.44 -3.29 -3.92
C TRP A 141 -10.14 -3.63 -4.68
N VAL A 142 -9.58 -4.83 -4.49
CA VAL A 142 -8.47 -5.34 -5.31
C VAL A 142 -8.87 -5.35 -6.78
N GLU A 143 -10.02 -5.93 -7.13
CA GLU A 143 -10.51 -5.98 -8.52
C GLU A 143 -10.72 -4.58 -9.10
N THR A 144 -11.18 -3.62 -8.29
CA THR A 144 -11.32 -2.22 -8.72
C THR A 144 -9.98 -1.63 -9.15
N LEU A 145 -8.93 -1.80 -8.35
CA LEU A 145 -7.60 -1.29 -8.68
C LEU A 145 -6.98 -2.01 -9.89
N GLN A 146 -7.21 -3.32 -10.03
CA GLN A 146 -6.81 -4.08 -11.21
C GLN A 146 -7.52 -3.61 -12.47
N ASN A 147 -8.84 -3.46 -12.40
CA ASN A 147 -9.67 -2.99 -13.52
C ASN A 147 -9.30 -1.58 -13.93
N LEU A 148 -9.09 -0.69 -12.95
CA LEU A 148 -8.64 0.68 -13.17
C LEU A 148 -7.30 0.72 -13.90
N TRP A 149 -6.31 -0.07 -13.47
CA TRP A 149 -5.00 -0.14 -14.11
C TRP A 149 -5.08 -0.54 -15.59
N PHE A 150 -5.93 -1.53 -15.90
CA PHE A 150 -6.12 -2.00 -17.28
C PHE A 150 -7.14 -1.20 -18.09
N GLY A 151 -7.75 -0.14 -17.52
CA GLY A 151 -8.79 0.65 -18.20
C GLY A 151 -10.06 -0.13 -18.54
N ARG A 152 -10.42 -1.12 -17.69
CA ARG A 152 -11.59 -1.99 -17.88
C ARG A 152 -12.89 -1.28 -17.50
N GLN A 153 -13.98 -1.60 -18.19
CA GLN A 153 -15.29 -0.96 -17.97
C GLN A 153 -15.90 -1.35 -16.62
N GLU A 154 -15.55 -2.54 -16.14
CA GLU A 154 -15.99 -3.17 -14.89
C GLU A 154 -15.51 -2.40 -13.63
N THR A 155 -14.60 -1.44 -13.78
CA THR A 155 -14.04 -0.64 -12.68
C THR A 155 -15.14 -0.02 -11.80
N TRP A 156 -16.20 0.52 -12.40
CA TRP A 156 -17.30 1.14 -11.66
C TRP A 156 -18.12 0.12 -10.87
N ASP A 157 -18.38 -1.05 -11.46
CA ASP A 157 -19.18 -2.11 -10.83
C ASP A 157 -18.44 -2.71 -9.63
N THR A 158 -17.13 -2.96 -9.76
CA THR A 158 -16.30 -3.44 -8.66
C THR A 158 -16.14 -2.39 -7.57
N LEU A 159 -16.04 -1.09 -7.93
CA LEU A 159 -15.96 -0.01 -6.95
C LEU A 159 -17.26 0.11 -6.15
N ALA A 160 -18.41 0.08 -6.83
CA ALA A 160 -19.71 0.09 -6.17
C ALA A 160 -19.88 -1.11 -5.22
N THR A 161 -19.41 -2.30 -5.66
CA THR A 161 -19.41 -3.51 -4.83
C THR A 161 -18.53 -3.33 -3.59
N ALA A 162 -17.33 -2.77 -3.73
CA ALA A 162 -16.44 -2.49 -2.61
C ALA A 162 -17.07 -1.48 -1.62
N ILE A 163 -17.64 -0.38 -2.12
CA ILE A 163 -18.30 0.66 -1.30
C ILE A 163 -19.47 0.05 -0.51
N ASN A 164 -20.36 -0.68 -1.18
CA ASN A 164 -21.50 -1.33 -0.53
C ASN A 164 -21.05 -2.37 0.50
N GLY A 165 -19.92 -3.04 0.26
CA GLY A 165 -19.32 -3.99 1.20
C GLY A 165 -18.76 -3.36 2.48
N THR A 166 -18.64 -2.04 2.55
CA THR A 166 -18.23 -1.30 3.76
C THR A 166 -19.39 -0.78 4.60
N ASP A 167 -20.63 -0.98 4.16
CA ASP A 167 -21.82 -0.56 4.89
C ASP A 167 -21.86 -1.23 6.28
N PRO A 168 -21.95 -0.46 7.39
CA PRO A 168 -22.02 -1.01 8.75
C PRO A 168 -23.20 -1.96 8.98
N GLU A 169 -24.28 -1.83 8.19
CA GLU A 169 -25.46 -2.70 8.26
C GLU A 169 -25.32 -3.94 7.35
N ALA A 170 -24.30 -4.00 6.49
CA ALA A 170 -24.04 -5.17 5.66
C ALA A 170 -23.53 -6.34 6.51
N GLU A 171 -24.14 -7.51 6.29
CA GLU A 171 -23.80 -8.74 6.99
C GLU A 171 -22.35 -9.22 6.73
N ALA A 172 -21.68 -8.65 5.72
CA ALA A 172 -20.35 -9.00 5.22
C ALA A 172 -19.16 -8.22 5.84
N ALA A 173 -19.40 -7.18 6.64
CA ALA A 173 -18.35 -6.38 7.30
C ALA A 173 -18.21 -6.76 8.78
N ARG A 174 -17.75 -7.99 9.06
CA ARG A 174 -17.67 -8.55 10.42
C ARG A 174 -16.27 -8.57 11.01
N ILE A 175 -15.24 -8.62 10.17
CA ILE A 175 -13.85 -8.80 10.61
C ILE A 175 -13.27 -7.44 11.00
N ALA A 176 -13.38 -6.45 10.12
CA ALA A 176 -13.02 -5.08 10.45
C ALA A 176 -14.07 -4.47 11.40
N GLY A 177 -13.61 -3.99 12.56
CA GLY A 177 -14.49 -3.25 13.48
C GLY A 177 -15.03 -1.96 12.84
N PRO A 178 -16.22 -1.47 13.22
CA PRO A 178 -16.88 -0.32 12.58
C PRO A 178 -16.01 0.94 12.51
N GLU A 179 -15.22 1.19 13.56
CA GLU A 179 -14.32 2.34 13.62
C GLU A 179 -13.19 2.25 12.57
N LEU A 180 -12.58 1.06 12.42
CA LEU A 180 -11.52 0.82 11.43
C LEU A 180 -12.10 0.94 10.01
N MET A 181 -13.28 0.36 9.78
CA MET A 181 -13.97 0.44 8.50
C MET A 181 -14.20 1.89 8.10
N LEU A 182 -14.85 2.67 8.96
CA LEU A 182 -15.21 4.06 8.69
C LEU A 182 -13.98 4.95 8.48
N LYS A 183 -12.98 4.84 9.38
CA LYS A 183 -11.91 5.84 9.45
C LYS A 183 -10.68 5.52 8.61
N ILE A 184 -10.47 4.26 8.24
CA ILE A 184 -9.25 3.82 7.56
C ILE A 184 -9.55 3.11 6.23
N LEU A 185 -10.53 2.21 6.21
CA LEU A 185 -10.75 1.32 5.06
C LEU A 185 -11.68 1.92 4.00
N TYR A 186 -12.76 2.60 4.39
CA TYR A 186 -13.69 3.28 3.49
C TYR A 186 -13.09 4.51 2.76
N PRO A 187 -12.33 5.40 3.41
CA PRO A 187 -11.88 6.65 2.77
C PRO A 187 -11.14 6.50 1.43
N PRO A 188 -10.24 5.52 1.20
CA PRO A 188 -9.63 5.35 -0.12
C PRO A 188 -10.62 4.97 -1.23
N LEU A 189 -11.73 4.28 -0.92
CA LEU A 189 -12.77 3.96 -1.90
C LEU A 189 -13.52 5.24 -2.32
N GLU A 190 -13.86 6.09 -1.36
CA GLU A 190 -14.48 7.39 -1.61
C GLU A 190 -13.56 8.31 -2.41
N LEU A 191 -12.26 8.36 -2.07
CA LEU A 191 -11.27 9.11 -2.85
C LEU A 191 -11.18 8.59 -4.29
N CYS A 192 -11.18 7.27 -4.48
CA CYS A 192 -11.16 6.66 -5.81
C CYS A 192 -12.42 7.00 -6.61
N HIS A 193 -13.59 6.97 -5.98
CA HIS A 193 -14.85 7.40 -6.59
C HIS A 193 -14.77 8.85 -7.09
N ARG A 194 -14.33 9.80 -6.25
CA ARG A 194 -14.17 11.21 -6.65
C ARG A 194 -13.12 11.40 -7.74
N TYR A 195 -12.04 10.64 -7.68
CA TYR A 195 -10.99 10.63 -8.71
C TYR A 195 -11.55 10.21 -10.07
N LEU A 196 -12.27 9.08 -10.13
CA LEU A 196 -12.87 8.56 -11.36
C LEU A 196 -13.95 9.48 -11.93
N SER A 197 -14.74 10.12 -11.06
CA SER A 197 -15.74 11.11 -11.44
C SER A 197 -15.14 12.45 -11.88
N ARG A 198 -13.82 12.65 -11.77
CA ARG A 198 -13.11 13.92 -12.03
C ARG A 198 -13.62 15.09 -11.17
N GLU A 199 -14.12 14.79 -9.98
CA GLU A 199 -14.72 15.75 -9.04
C GLU A 199 -13.65 16.40 -8.16
N THR A 200 -12.87 17.33 -8.71
CA THR A 200 -11.66 17.89 -8.07
C THR A 200 -11.92 18.51 -6.69
N GLU A 201 -12.97 19.33 -6.56
CA GLU A 201 -13.30 19.98 -5.28
C GLU A 201 -13.73 18.94 -4.23
N GLN A 202 -14.56 17.97 -4.64
CA GLN A 202 -15.05 16.91 -3.75
C GLN A 202 -13.93 15.95 -3.37
N PHE A 203 -12.97 15.69 -4.28
CA PHE A 203 -11.78 14.90 -3.99
C PHE A 203 -10.94 15.56 -2.90
N ASN A 204 -10.65 16.87 -3.01
CA ASN A 204 -9.86 17.58 -2.01
C ASN A 204 -10.60 17.63 -0.65
N ALA A 205 -11.92 17.84 -0.65
CA ALA A 205 -12.73 17.76 0.58
C ALA A 205 -12.67 16.37 1.22
N ALA A 206 -12.88 15.30 0.44
CA ALA A 206 -12.79 13.92 0.91
C ALA A 206 -11.38 13.57 1.41
N LEU A 207 -10.33 14.14 0.81
CA LEU A 207 -8.96 13.95 1.28
C LEU A 207 -8.74 14.61 2.64
N VAL A 208 -9.27 15.81 2.88
CA VAL A 208 -9.24 16.44 4.21
C VAL A 208 -9.94 15.56 5.26
N ASP A 209 -11.10 15.02 4.93
CA ASP A 209 -11.86 14.14 5.82
C ASP A 209 -11.09 12.84 6.11
N ALA A 210 -10.54 12.20 5.07
CA ALA A 210 -9.73 10.98 5.20
C ALA A 210 -8.53 11.18 6.14
N LEU A 211 -7.82 12.30 6.01
CA LEU A 211 -6.66 12.60 6.88
C LEU A 211 -7.08 12.96 8.31
N THR A 212 -8.24 13.60 8.46
CA THR A 212 -8.82 13.90 9.78
C THR A 212 -9.19 12.60 10.49
N TRP A 213 -9.88 11.68 9.83
CA TRP A 213 -10.25 10.38 10.39
C TRP A 213 -9.05 9.49 10.65
N HIS A 214 -8.04 9.50 9.77
CA HIS A 214 -6.77 8.80 10.00
C HIS A 214 -6.12 9.28 11.31
N LYS A 215 -6.00 10.60 11.50
CA LYS A 215 -5.49 11.17 12.76
C LYS A 215 -6.32 10.74 13.96
N GLU A 216 -7.64 10.85 13.87
CA GLU A 216 -8.53 10.46 14.98
C GLU A 216 -8.36 9.00 15.36
N TYR A 217 -8.31 8.10 14.38
CA TYR A 217 -8.15 6.66 14.61
C TYR A 217 -6.82 6.34 15.33
N TRP A 218 -5.72 6.88 14.81
CA TRP A 218 -4.38 6.57 15.32
C TRP A 218 -4.07 7.28 16.64
N THR A 219 -4.73 8.40 16.95
CA THR A 219 -4.58 9.10 18.24
C THR A 219 -5.62 8.73 19.29
N ALA A 220 -6.54 7.81 18.98
CA ALA A 220 -7.67 7.45 19.87
C ALA A 220 -7.23 6.85 21.22
N ASN A 221 -6.06 6.25 21.30
CA ASN A 221 -5.50 5.71 22.54
C ASN A 221 -3.97 5.65 22.48
N GLU A 222 -3.34 5.44 23.64
CA GLU A 222 -1.88 5.40 23.80
C GLU A 222 -1.23 4.35 22.89
N ALA A 223 -1.75 3.12 22.85
CA ALA A 223 -1.19 2.05 22.03
C ALA A 223 -1.18 2.40 20.53
N ARG A 224 -2.27 2.95 19.99
CA ARG A 224 -2.34 3.39 18.59
C ARG A 224 -1.45 4.60 18.33
N SER A 225 -1.36 5.53 19.28
CA SER A 225 -0.58 6.77 19.13
C SER A 225 0.94 6.53 19.04
N LEU A 226 1.40 5.39 19.57
CA LEU A 226 2.79 4.96 19.51
C LEU A 226 3.09 4.08 18.28
N SER A 227 2.07 3.73 17.48
CA SER A 227 2.25 2.94 16.26
C SER A 227 2.81 3.79 15.12
N GLY A 228 3.86 3.27 14.47
CA GLY A 228 4.39 3.86 13.24
C GLY A 228 3.38 3.83 12.08
N ASP A 229 2.34 3.00 12.16
CA ASP A 229 1.35 2.88 11.10
C ASP A 229 0.53 4.14 10.87
N GLY A 230 0.37 4.95 11.92
CA GLY A 230 -0.35 6.21 11.87
C GLY A 230 0.45 7.36 11.25
N LEU A 231 1.76 7.22 11.03
CA LEU A 231 2.61 8.33 10.55
C LEU A 231 2.30 8.75 9.11
N VAL A 232 1.83 7.82 8.26
CA VAL A 232 1.48 8.09 6.87
C VAL A 232 0.17 7.39 6.52
N ALA A 233 -0.76 8.14 5.94
CA ALA A 233 -2.03 7.62 5.43
C ALA A 233 -1.80 6.95 4.07
N LEU A 234 -1.26 5.72 4.09
CA LEU A 234 -0.73 5.02 2.91
C LEU A 234 -1.74 4.97 1.74
N ALA A 235 -2.96 4.52 1.99
CA ALA A 235 -3.98 4.40 0.93
C ALA A 235 -4.44 5.76 0.40
N PRO A 236 -4.81 6.76 1.25
CA PRO A 236 -5.06 8.13 0.77
C PRO A 236 -3.91 8.75 -0.01
N LEU A 237 -2.65 8.53 0.42
CA LEU A 237 -1.46 9.00 -0.28
C LEU A 237 -1.37 8.39 -1.68
N ALA A 238 -1.57 7.08 -1.82
CA ALA A 238 -1.51 6.41 -3.12
C ALA A 238 -2.59 6.92 -4.08
N ILE A 239 -3.83 7.07 -3.63
CA ILE A 239 -4.91 7.61 -4.48
C ILE A 239 -4.65 9.08 -4.83
N ALA A 240 -4.12 9.89 -3.90
CA ALA A 240 -3.70 11.26 -4.19
C ALA A 240 -2.54 11.32 -5.20
N CYS A 241 -1.62 10.35 -5.19
CA CYS A 241 -0.57 10.23 -6.21
C CYS A 241 -1.18 9.94 -7.60
N MET A 242 -2.15 9.02 -7.69
CA MET A 242 -2.86 8.73 -8.95
C MET A 242 -3.61 9.96 -9.48
N ALA A 243 -4.27 10.71 -8.59
CA ALA A 243 -4.97 11.94 -8.94
C ALA A 243 -3.98 13.02 -9.43
N TYR A 244 -2.88 13.22 -8.70
CA TYR A 244 -1.82 14.17 -9.06
C TYR A 244 -1.19 13.84 -10.42
N ASP A 245 -0.88 12.57 -10.67
CA ASP A 245 -0.27 12.12 -11.92
C ASP A 245 -1.26 12.15 -13.11
N ALA A 246 -2.57 12.31 -12.84
CA ALA A 246 -3.63 12.52 -13.84
C ALA A 246 -4.06 13.99 -13.99
N ASP A 247 -3.17 14.92 -13.58
CA ASP A 247 -3.34 16.38 -13.64
C ASP A 247 -4.52 16.93 -12.81
N MET A 248 -5.01 16.18 -11.81
CA MET A 248 -5.98 16.70 -10.83
C MET A 248 -5.24 17.52 -9.77
N PRO A 249 -5.60 18.80 -9.54
CA PRO A 249 -5.02 19.61 -8.49
C PRO A 249 -5.22 19.00 -7.09
N ILE A 250 -4.13 18.91 -6.33
CA ILE A 250 -4.13 18.47 -4.93
C ILE A 250 -3.66 19.65 -4.08
N ASP A 251 -4.61 20.29 -3.40
CA ASP A 251 -4.39 21.50 -2.60
C ASP A 251 -4.13 21.19 -1.12
N VAL A 252 -4.38 19.95 -0.70
CA VAL A 252 -4.21 19.50 0.68
C VAL A 252 -2.72 19.30 1.00
N GLU A 253 -2.24 20.00 2.02
CA GLU A 253 -0.91 19.77 2.61
C GLU A 253 -1.06 19.14 4.01
N SER A 254 -0.34 18.04 4.26
CA SER A 254 -0.36 17.36 5.56
C SER A 254 0.87 16.45 5.72
N GLU A 255 1.32 16.27 6.96
CA GLU A 255 2.43 15.35 7.29
C GLU A 255 2.06 13.87 7.04
N TYR A 256 0.77 13.54 7.03
CA TYR A 256 0.27 12.20 6.70
C TYR A 256 0.35 11.85 5.21
N ILE A 257 0.57 12.85 4.34
CA ILE A 257 0.78 12.69 2.89
C ILE A 257 2.05 13.44 2.48
N PRO A 258 3.25 12.91 2.83
CA PRO A 258 4.51 13.61 2.64
C PRO A 258 4.69 14.17 1.23
N ARG A 259 4.97 15.47 1.14
CA ARG A 259 4.94 16.22 -0.12
C ARG A 259 5.88 15.69 -1.20
N ALA A 260 7.09 15.24 -0.84
CA ALA A 260 8.04 14.70 -1.81
C ALA A 260 7.56 13.37 -2.41
N LEU A 261 6.88 12.55 -1.61
CA LEU A 261 6.20 11.35 -2.10
C LEU A 261 5.03 11.77 -2.99
N LEU A 262 4.14 12.66 -2.55
CA LEU A 262 3.00 13.09 -3.38
C LEU A 262 3.43 13.67 -4.73
N ARG A 263 4.43 14.55 -4.76
CA ARG A 263 4.84 15.33 -5.95
C ARG A 263 5.94 14.68 -6.78
N ARG A 264 6.10 13.34 -6.72
CA ARG A 264 7.06 12.56 -7.52
C ARG A 264 8.50 13.11 -7.49
N SER A 265 8.91 13.74 -6.38
CA SER A 265 10.16 14.50 -6.31
C SER A 265 11.43 13.66 -6.46
N TRP A 266 11.31 12.34 -6.36
CA TRP A 266 12.41 11.38 -6.45
C TRP A 266 12.35 10.46 -7.68
N VAL A 267 11.29 10.55 -8.48
CA VAL A 267 11.10 9.65 -9.62
C VAL A 267 12.18 9.92 -10.67
N GLY A 268 12.97 8.90 -11.00
CA GLY A 268 14.08 8.98 -11.94
C GLY A 268 15.44 9.39 -11.34
N GLU A 269 15.52 9.64 -10.03
CA GLU A 269 16.78 10.00 -9.36
C GLU A 269 17.75 8.80 -9.23
N TYR A 270 17.23 7.56 -9.24
CA TYR A 270 18.02 6.34 -9.41
C TYR A 270 17.15 5.19 -9.93
N ALA A 271 17.79 4.12 -10.41
CA ALA A 271 17.09 2.91 -10.83
C ALA A 271 16.37 2.31 -9.62
N THR A 272 15.05 2.26 -9.66
CA THR A 272 14.18 1.63 -8.65
C THR A 272 13.89 0.19 -9.00
#